data_AF-A7GRR8-F1
#
_entry.id   AF-A7GRR8-F1
#
_cell.length_a   1.000
_cell.length_b   1.000
_cell.length_c   1.000
_cell.angle_alpha   90.00
_cell.angle_beta   90.00
_cell.angle_gamma   90.00
#
_symmetry.space_group_name_H-M   'P 1'
#
loop_
_entity.id
_entity.type
_entity.pdbx_description
1 polymer ?
#
loop_
_entity_poly.entity_id
_entity_poly.type
_entity_poly.pdbx_seq_one_letter_code
_entity_poly.pdbx_strand_id
1 'polypeptide(L)'
;MLVTVEEAKEWIRVDEDDTRTITMLIKAAEKYIFKATGRTFDEKNEDAKLLCLFLVSDWYENRLLVGEKASEKIRTIVQSMILQLQYAPEPQEERK
;
A
#
# COMPACT_ATOMS: atom_id res chain seq x y z
N MET A 1 -9.73 4.65 4.91
CA MET A 1 -8.81 4.21 3.85
C MET A 1 -7.43 4.72 4.22
N LEU A 2 -6.37 3.98 3.91
CA LEU A 2 -4.99 4.40 4.20
C LEU A 2 -4.55 5.56 3.30
N VAL A 3 -5.08 5.61 2.08
CA VAL A 3 -4.74 6.58 1.03
C VAL A 3 -6.04 7.03 0.36
N THR A 4 -6.15 8.30 -0.03
CA THR A 4 -7.26 8.78 -0.88
C THR A 4 -7.08 8.35 -2.34
N VAL A 5 -8.13 8.47 -3.15
CA VAL A 5 -8.02 8.12 -4.58
C VAL A 5 -7.15 9.13 -5.32
N GLU A 6 -7.23 10.40 -4.93
CA GLU A 6 -6.47 11.51 -5.48
C GLU A 6 -4.98 11.35 -5.18
N GLU A 7 -4.62 11.01 -3.94
CA GLU A 7 -3.23 10.73 -3.54
C GLU A 7 -2.65 9.55 -4.33
N ALA A 8 -3.43 8.48 -4.50
CA ALA A 8 -2.99 7.33 -5.27
C ALA A 8 -2.82 7.65 -6.76
N LYS A 9 -3.71 8.48 -7.34
CA LYS A 9 -3.61 8.97 -8.73
C LYS A 9 -2.37 9.83 -8.94
N GLU A 10 -2.10 10.75 -8.02
CA GLU A 10 -0.93 11.60 -8.05
C GLU A 10 0.36 10.76 -7.99
N TRP A 11 0.37 9.75 -7.13
CA TRP A 11 1.50 8.83 -6.98
C TRP A 11 1.82 8.05 -8.27
N ILE A 12 0.82 7.42 -8.90
CA ILE A 12 1.00 6.61 -10.11
C ILE A 12 0.96 7.41 -11.41
N ARG A 13 0.71 8.72 -11.35
CA ARG A 13 0.61 9.65 -12.49
C ARG A 13 -0.41 9.22 -13.55
N VAL A 14 -1.65 9.05 -13.12
CA VAL A 14 -2.77 8.58 -13.96
C VAL A 14 -3.89 9.62 -14.03
N ASP A 15 -4.53 9.73 -15.20
CA ASP A 15 -5.62 10.65 -15.47
C ASP A 15 -6.93 10.30 -14.74
N GLU A 16 -7.90 11.23 -14.75
CA GLU A 16 -9.09 11.17 -13.88
C GLU A 16 -10.00 9.94 -14.07
N ASP A 17 -10.00 9.32 -15.25
CA ASP A 17 -10.96 8.26 -15.61
C ASP A 17 -10.75 6.92 -14.88
N ASP A 18 -9.59 6.71 -14.24
CA ASP A 18 -9.24 5.44 -13.58
C ASP A 18 -9.70 5.29 -12.13
N THR A 19 -10.57 6.20 -11.65
CA THR A 19 -11.07 6.27 -10.26
C THR A 19 -11.55 4.93 -9.72
N ARG A 20 -12.34 4.17 -10.51
CA ARG A 20 -12.92 2.88 -10.06
C ARG A 20 -11.84 1.84 -9.83
N THR A 21 -10.86 1.76 -10.73
CA THR A 21 -9.79 0.76 -10.63
C THR A 21 -8.88 1.08 -9.47
N ILE A 22 -8.49 2.34 -9.31
CA ILE A 22 -7.63 2.80 -8.21
C ILE A 22 -8.31 2.55 -6.86
N THR A 23 -9.61 2.85 -6.75
CA THR A 23 -10.39 2.55 -5.53
C THR A 23 -10.37 1.06 -5.18
N MET A 24 -10.52 0.18 -6.18
CA MET A 24 -10.46 -1.27 -5.98
C MET A 24 -9.07 -1.72 -5.51
N LEU A 25 -8.00 -1.16 -6.11
CA LEU A 25 -6.63 -1.49 -5.75
C LEU A 25 -6.28 -1.05 -4.33
N ILE A 26 -6.69 0.16 -3.90
CA ILE A 26 -6.49 0.63 -2.53
C ILE A 26 -7.16 -0.33 -1.52
N LYS A 27 -8.42 -0.70 -1.76
CA LYS A 27 -9.13 -1.66 -0.89
C LYS A 27 -8.45 -3.03 -0.85
N ALA A 28 -7.93 -3.50 -1.98
CA ALA A 28 -7.18 -4.75 -2.04
C ALA A 28 -5.87 -4.65 -1.25
N ALA A 29 -5.18 -3.50 -1.31
CA ALA A 29 -3.90 -3.27 -0.66
C ALA A 29 -4.08 -3.21 0.87
N GLU A 30 -5.08 -2.48 1.35
CA GLU A 30 -5.46 -2.44 2.77
C GLU A 30 -5.75 -3.84 3.31
N LYS A 31 -6.56 -4.62 2.58
CA LYS A 31 -6.91 -5.99 2.97
C LYS A 31 -5.69 -6.90 2.95
N TYR A 32 -4.76 -6.70 2.01
CA TYR A 32 -3.52 -7.47 1.94
C TYR A 32 -2.61 -7.17 3.13
N ILE A 33 -2.40 -5.88 3.45
CA ILE A 33 -1.63 -5.45 4.62
C ILE A 33 -2.23 -6.05 5.90
N PHE A 34 -3.54 -5.93 6.09
CA PHE A 34 -4.23 -6.50 7.25
C PHE A 34 -4.02 -8.02 7.37
N LYS A 35 -4.14 -8.76 6.26
CA LYS A 35 -3.93 -10.22 6.26
C LYS A 35 -2.47 -10.59 6.54
N ALA A 36 -1.52 -9.77 6.12
CA ALA A 36 -0.09 -10.03 6.27
C ALA A 36 0.42 -9.68 7.67
N THR A 37 -0.07 -8.60 8.27
CA THR A 37 0.40 -8.10 9.58
C THR A 37 -0.50 -8.53 10.75
N GLY A 38 -1.77 -8.84 10.48
CA GLY A 38 -2.80 -9.04 11.50
C GLY A 38 -3.26 -7.75 12.19
N ARG A 39 -2.85 -6.58 11.68
CA ARG A 39 -3.10 -5.27 12.29
C ARG A 39 -3.84 -4.34 11.34
N THR A 40 -4.69 -3.48 11.90
CA THR A 40 -5.35 -2.40 11.17
C THR A 40 -4.58 -1.11 11.37
N PHE A 41 -4.37 -0.37 10.29
CA PHE A 41 -3.70 0.93 10.30
C PHE A 41 -4.69 2.01 9.84
N ASP A 42 -4.43 3.24 10.25
CA ASP A 42 -5.14 4.43 9.76
C ASP A 42 -4.21 5.29 8.88
N GLU A 43 -4.76 6.37 8.33
CA GLU A 43 -4.03 7.31 7.46
C GLU A 43 -2.88 8.06 8.15
N LYS A 44 -2.76 7.97 9.49
CA LYS A 44 -1.66 8.59 10.26
C LYS A 44 -0.40 7.72 10.25
N ASN A 45 -0.52 6.44 9.90
CA ASN A 45 0.63 5.56 9.78
C ASN A 45 1.27 5.72 8.40
N GLU A 46 2.30 6.56 8.32
CA GLU A 46 3.00 6.88 7.07
C GLU A 46 3.61 5.65 6.40
N ASP A 47 4.11 4.68 7.18
CA ASP A 47 4.67 3.43 6.66
C ASP A 47 3.61 2.55 5.98
N ALA A 48 2.42 2.42 6.60
CA ALA A 48 1.30 1.69 6.04
C ALA A 48 0.74 2.39 4.80
N LYS A 49 0.73 3.73 4.81
CA LYS A 49 0.33 4.55 3.67
C LYS A 49 1.27 4.34 2.48
N LEU A 50 2.59 4.38 2.72
CA LEU A 50 3.60 4.14 1.69
C LEU A 50 3.51 2.71 1.14
N LEU A 51 3.35 1.71 2.01
CA LEU A 51 3.19 0.32 1.57
C LEU A 51 1.93 0.15 0.70
N CYS A 52 0.83 0.82 1.06
CA CYS A 52 -0.39 0.82 0.27
C CYS A 52 -0.13 1.40 -1.13
N LEU A 53 0.59 2.53 -1.23
CA LEU A 53 0.96 3.15 -2.51
C LEU A 53 1.85 2.25 -3.37
N PHE A 54 2.84 1.59 -2.79
CA PHE A 54 3.69 0.63 -3.52
C PHE A 54 2.89 -0.54 -4.11
N LEU A 55 1.97 -1.12 -3.34
CA LEU A 55 1.10 -2.20 -3.82
C LEU A 55 0.17 -1.73 -4.94
N VAL A 56 -0.43 -0.55 -4.79
CA VAL A 56 -1.29 0.04 -5.82
C VAL A 56 -0.49 0.29 -7.09
N SER A 57 0.71 0.85 -6.99
CA SER A 57 1.61 1.08 -8.14
C SER A 57 1.96 -0.23 -8.85
N ASP A 58 2.41 -1.24 -8.11
CA ASP A 58 2.80 -2.54 -8.67
C ASP A 58 1.62 -3.21 -9.39
N TRP A 59 0.46 -3.27 -8.75
CA TRP A 59 -0.72 -3.92 -9.34
C TRP A 59 -1.34 -3.11 -10.47
N TYR A 60 -1.16 -1.79 -10.47
CA TYR A 60 -1.59 -0.93 -11.55
C TYR A 60 -0.72 -1.09 -12.79
N GLU A 61 0.61 -1.10 -12.63
CA GLU A 61 1.56 -1.26 -13.73
C GLU A 61 1.56 -2.69 -14.29
N ASN A 62 1.49 -3.69 -13.40
CA ASN A 62 1.62 -5.11 -13.74
C ASN A 62 0.27 -5.84 -13.88
N ARG A 63 -0.81 -5.14 -14.29
CA ARG A 63 -2.16 -5.72 -14.43
C ARG A 63 -2.24 -6.95 -15.35
N LEU A 64 -1.41 -6.97 -16.39
CA LEU A 64 -1.39 -8.06 -17.37
C LEU A 64 -0.51 -9.24 -16.93
N LEU A 65 0.23 -9.10 -15.81
CA LEU A 65 1.21 -10.09 -15.33
C LEU A 65 2.28 -10.46 -16.38
N VAL A 66 2.52 -9.58 -17.35
CA VAL A 66 3.51 -9.76 -18.41
C VAL A 66 4.79 -8.98 -18.05
N GLY A 67 5.83 -9.70 -17.62
CA GLY A 67 7.14 -9.13 -17.29
C GLY A 67 7.60 -9.45 -15.86
N GLU A 68 8.64 -10.27 -15.71
CA GLU A 68 9.05 -10.82 -14.40
C GLU A 68 9.95 -9.90 -13.57
N LYS A 69 10.64 -8.92 -14.20
CA LYS A 69 11.81 -8.26 -13.57
C LYS A 69 11.48 -7.12 -12.60
N ALA A 70 10.42 -6.35 -12.83
CA ALA A 70 10.06 -5.24 -11.95
C ALA A 70 9.49 -5.73 -10.60
N SER A 71 8.78 -6.86 -10.64
CA SER A 71 8.09 -7.41 -9.48
C SER A 71 9.04 -8.00 -8.41
N GLU A 72 10.28 -8.38 -8.74
CA GLU A 72 11.20 -8.96 -7.73
C GLU A 72 11.71 -7.94 -6.71
N LYS A 73 12.15 -6.76 -7.15
CA LYS A 73 12.68 -5.74 -6.23
C LYS A 73 11.60 -5.20 -5.30
N ILE A 74 10.41 -4.95 -5.85
CA ILE A 74 9.27 -4.44 -5.06
C ILE A 74 8.78 -5.51 -4.08
N ARG A 75 8.83 -6.80 -4.43
CA ARG A 75 8.52 -7.90 -3.49
C ARG A 75 9.43 -7.87 -2.25
N THR A 76 10.74 -7.71 -2.42
CA THR A 76 11.66 -7.65 -1.27
C THR A 76 11.35 -6.46 -0.37
N ILE A 77 11.11 -5.27 -0.94
CA ILE A 77 10.76 -4.07 -0.18
C ILE A 77 9.42 -4.26 0.55
N VAL A 78 8.39 -4.75 -0.13
CA VAL A 78 7.07 -5.05 0.44
C VAL A 78 7.19 -6.03 1.60
N GLN A 79 7.97 -7.10 1.48
CA GLN A 79 8.21 -8.05 2.56
C GLN A 79 8.88 -7.41 3.77
N SER A 80 9.91 -6.58 3.56
CA SER A 80 10.57 -5.85 4.64
C SER A 80 9.63 -4.86 5.33
N MET A 81 8.80 -4.13 4.59
CA MET A 81 7.83 -3.18 5.15
C MET A 81 6.72 -3.89 5.94
N ILE A 82 6.21 -5.03 5.45
CA ILE A 82 5.26 -5.86 6.20
C ILE A 82 5.87 -6.27 7.54
N LEU A 83 7.13 -6.71 7.55
CA LEU A 83 7.83 -7.10 8.77
C LEU A 83 7.94 -5.91 9.74
N GLN A 84 8.33 -4.74 9.26
CA GLN A 84 8.39 -3.52 10.07
C GLN A 84 7.02 -3.19 10.68
N LEU A 85 5.96 -3.21 9.88
CA LEU A 85 4.59 -2.95 10.36
C LEU A 85 4.06 -4.02 11.32
N GLN A 86 4.44 -5.28 11.13
CA GLN A 86 4.04 -6.39 11.99
C GLN A 86 4.67 -6.29 13.38
N TYR A 87 5.90 -5.80 13.48
CA TYR A 87 6.65 -5.69 14.74
C TYR A 87 6.82 -4.27 15.26
N ALA A 88 6.28 -3.27 14.56
CA ALA A 88 6.30 -1.88 15.01
C ALA A 88 5.69 -1.80 16.42
N PRO A 89 6.32 -1.08 17.37
CA PRO A 89 5.69 -0.81 18.64
C PRO A 89 4.37 -0.05 18.38
N GLU A 90 3.32 -0.37 19.14
CA GLU A 90 2.12 0.45 19.08
C GLU A 90 2.48 1.89 19.47
N PRO A 91 1.88 2.91 18.84
CA PRO A 91 2.13 4.30 19.21
C PRO A 91 1.96 4.43 20.71
N GLN A 92 3.03 4.74 21.43
CA GLN A 92 2.91 5.01 22.86
C GLN A 92 2.10 6.29 22.96
N GLU A 93 0.85 6.20 23.43
CA GLU A 93 0.12 7.38 23.88
C GLU A 93 1.05 8.10 24.85
N GLU A 94 1.50 9.29 24.47
CA GLU A 94 2.35 10.14 25.29
C GLU A 94 1.72 10.19 26.68
N ARG A 95 2.35 9.51 27.65
CA ARG A 95 1.93 9.58 29.04
C ARG A 95 2.14 11.04 29.46
N LYS A 96 1.02 11.74 29.58
CA LYS A 96 0.90 13.14 30.02
C LYS A 96 1.68 13.43 31.29
#